data_AF-A0A7E6DB41-F1
#
_entry.id   AF-A0A7E6DB41-F1
#
_cell.length_a   1.000
_cell.length_b   1.000
_cell.length_c   1.000
_cell.angle_alpha   90.00
_cell.angle_beta   90.00
_cell.angle_gamma   90.00
#
_symmetry.space_group_name_H-M   'P 1'
#
loop_
_entity.id
_entity.type
_entity.pdbx_description
1 polymer ?
#
loop_
_entity_poly.entity_id
_entity_poly.type
_entity_poly.pdbx_seq_one_letter_code
_entity_poly.pdbx_strand_id
1 'polypeptide(L)'
;MSKGHCIEEVPKLPLVVEDKVESYKKTKTRKQLQEAVLLLKKLKAWNDIKKICASQRMRAGKGKMRNHHRIQRRGPCIIYNEDNGINKAFRNTPRITLLNVSKLNVLKLAPGGHVGRFCIWTESAFCKLDDLYGTWHKAASLKSNYNLPMHKMLNTDLSRILKSPEIQRALGAPCKKIHRRVLKKNPLKNLRIMLKLNPYAKTMHQNTILHQAKNHKLQVDRAAAALKAKSDEQGVPGKKPVVGKKGKKVVGVKKQKKPVVEKEKAAATKKPAAEK
;
A
#
# COMPACT_ATOMS: atom_id res chain seq x y z
N MET A 1 -14.63 -12.01 -10.23
CA MET A 1 -13.24 -12.53 -10.23
C MET A 1 -12.63 -12.59 -8.84
N SER A 2 -12.74 -11.55 -8.00
CA SER A 2 -12.06 -11.47 -6.68
C SER A 2 -12.38 -12.60 -5.69
N LYS A 3 -13.58 -13.20 -5.75
CA LYS A 3 -13.93 -14.40 -4.95
C LYS A 3 -13.14 -15.65 -5.36
N GLY A 4 -12.59 -15.66 -6.57
CA GLY A 4 -11.76 -16.76 -7.10
C GLY A 4 -12.47 -17.69 -8.09
N HIS A 5 -13.66 -17.33 -8.59
CA HIS A 5 -14.33 -18.06 -9.68
C HIS A 5 -13.63 -17.79 -11.02
N CYS A 6 -13.50 -18.82 -11.86
CA CYS A 6 -12.97 -18.72 -13.21
C CYS A 6 -14.10 -18.39 -14.21
N ILE A 7 -14.24 -17.11 -14.54
CA ILE A 7 -15.34 -16.56 -15.37
C ILE A 7 -14.84 -15.75 -16.57
N GLU A 8 -13.56 -15.87 -16.92
CA GLU A 8 -12.91 -15.08 -17.99
C GLU A 8 -13.52 -15.35 -19.37
N GLU A 9 -13.90 -16.59 -19.65
CA GLU A 9 -14.46 -16.98 -20.94
C GLU A 9 -16.00 -16.97 -20.97
N VAL A 10 -16.66 -16.66 -19.84
CA VAL A 10 -18.13 -16.66 -19.74
C VAL A 10 -18.69 -15.50 -20.57
N PRO A 11 -19.71 -15.72 -21.41
CA PRO A 11 -20.13 -14.73 -22.40
C PRO A 11 -20.77 -13.48 -21.78
N LYS A 12 -21.54 -13.64 -20.70
CA LYS A 12 -22.35 -12.57 -20.08
C LYS A 12 -22.48 -12.77 -18.58
N LEU A 13 -22.56 -11.67 -17.83
CA LEU A 13 -22.95 -11.63 -16.43
C LEU A 13 -24.04 -10.56 -16.25
N PRO A 14 -25.22 -10.91 -15.73
CA PRO A 14 -25.68 -12.21 -15.23
C PRO A 14 -25.81 -13.28 -16.33
N LEU A 15 -25.58 -14.55 -15.98
CA LEU A 15 -25.73 -15.68 -16.91
C LEU A 15 -27.13 -16.28 -16.76
N VAL A 16 -27.97 -16.11 -17.78
CA VAL A 16 -29.35 -16.64 -17.86
C VAL A 16 -29.41 -17.70 -18.96
N VAL A 17 -30.09 -18.81 -18.67
CA VAL A 17 -30.24 -19.97 -19.56
C VAL A 17 -31.72 -20.33 -19.69
N GLU A 18 -32.11 -20.89 -20.83
CA GLU A 18 -33.48 -21.37 -21.09
C GLU A 18 -33.97 -22.37 -20.02
N ASP A 19 -35.28 -22.35 -19.76
CA ASP A 19 -35.95 -23.23 -18.78
C ASP A 19 -35.87 -24.73 -19.13
N LYS A 20 -35.46 -25.08 -20.35
CA LYS A 20 -35.16 -26.48 -20.75
C LYS A 20 -34.19 -27.16 -19.79
N VAL A 21 -33.28 -26.40 -19.16
CA VAL A 21 -32.32 -26.92 -18.18
C VAL A 21 -33.01 -27.50 -16.93
N GLU A 22 -34.18 -26.98 -16.54
CA GLU A 22 -34.94 -27.48 -15.39
C GLU A 22 -35.44 -28.92 -15.60
N SER A 23 -35.72 -29.25 -16.87
CA SER A 23 -36.25 -30.54 -17.31
C SER A 23 -35.18 -31.63 -17.50
N TYR A 24 -33.90 -31.32 -17.29
CA TYR A 24 -32.82 -32.31 -17.40
C TYR A 24 -33.00 -33.40 -16.36
N LYS A 25 -33.37 -34.60 -16.82
CA LYS A 25 -33.54 -35.77 -15.96
C LYS A 25 -32.24 -36.57 -15.88
N LYS A 26 -32.25 -37.55 -14.98
CA LYS A 26 -31.35 -38.70 -15.04
C LYS A 26 -32.20 -39.94 -15.29
N THR A 27 -32.33 -40.35 -16.53
CA THR A 27 -32.48 -41.75 -16.87
C THR A 27 -31.13 -42.41 -16.58
N LYS A 28 -31.11 -43.68 -16.22
CA LYS A 28 -29.95 -44.45 -15.71
C LYS A 28 -28.69 -44.46 -16.62
N THR A 29 -28.68 -43.74 -17.73
CA THR A 29 -27.63 -43.62 -18.74
C THR A 29 -26.68 -42.44 -18.48
N ARG A 30 -25.37 -42.71 -18.62
CA ARG A 30 -24.25 -41.74 -18.60
C ARG A 30 -24.45 -40.50 -19.49
N LYS A 31 -25.34 -40.58 -20.48
CA LYS A 31 -25.67 -39.55 -21.48
C LYS A 31 -26.27 -38.26 -20.89
N GLN A 32 -27.08 -38.32 -19.84
CA GLN A 32 -27.72 -37.10 -19.31
C GLN A 32 -26.85 -36.34 -18.29
N LEU A 33 -25.94 -37.03 -17.58
CA LEU A 33 -24.87 -36.34 -16.87
C LEU A 33 -23.96 -35.61 -17.88
N GLN A 34 -23.73 -36.21 -19.05
CA GLN A 34 -23.03 -35.53 -20.13
C GLN A 34 -23.78 -34.29 -20.60
N GLU A 35 -25.12 -34.26 -20.67
CA GLU A 35 -25.88 -33.06 -21.06
C GLU A 35 -25.65 -31.89 -20.08
N ALA A 36 -25.74 -32.13 -18.77
CA ALA A 36 -25.46 -31.10 -17.76
C ALA A 36 -23.99 -30.61 -17.83
N VAL A 37 -23.05 -31.53 -18.02
CA VAL A 37 -21.62 -31.21 -18.22
C VAL A 37 -21.40 -30.46 -19.55
N LEU A 38 -22.09 -30.86 -20.61
CA LEU A 38 -22.02 -30.28 -21.94
C LEU A 38 -22.56 -28.85 -21.92
N LEU A 39 -23.66 -28.61 -21.21
CA LEU A 39 -24.18 -27.27 -20.96
C LEU A 39 -23.10 -26.39 -20.31
N LEU A 40 -22.49 -26.87 -19.22
CA LEU A 40 -21.45 -26.11 -18.51
C LEU A 40 -20.20 -25.86 -19.36
N LYS A 41 -19.86 -26.77 -20.28
CA LYS A 41 -18.80 -26.57 -21.27
C LYS A 41 -19.18 -25.54 -22.32
N LYS A 42 -20.40 -25.60 -22.87
CA LYS A 42 -20.93 -24.62 -23.84
C LYS A 42 -21.01 -23.22 -23.24
N LEU A 43 -21.43 -23.12 -21.99
CA LEU A 43 -21.47 -21.87 -21.21
C LEU A 43 -20.09 -21.43 -20.72
N LYS A 44 -19.03 -22.19 -21.01
CA LYS A 44 -17.63 -21.94 -20.59
C LYS A 44 -17.44 -21.81 -19.08
N ALA A 45 -18.38 -22.32 -18.28
CA ALA A 45 -18.32 -22.40 -16.82
C ALA A 45 -17.55 -23.63 -16.31
N TRP A 46 -17.13 -24.52 -17.21
CA TRP A 46 -16.45 -25.77 -16.86
C TRP A 46 -15.08 -25.57 -16.21
N ASN A 47 -14.38 -24.47 -16.51
CA ASN A 47 -13.08 -24.15 -15.91
C ASN A 47 -13.18 -23.94 -14.39
N ASP A 48 -14.30 -23.37 -13.91
CA ASP A 48 -14.56 -23.24 -12.48
C ASP A 48 -14.71 -24.61 -11.80
N ILE A 49 -15.31 -25.58 -12.49
CA ILE A 49 -15.47 -26.96 -11.99
C ILE A 49 -14.14 -27.71 -11.98
N LYS A 50 -13.32 -27.57 -13.04
CA LYS A 50 -11.95 -28.11 -13.05
C LYS A 50 -11.14 -27.62 -11.84
N LYS A 51 -11.27 -26.34 -11.50
CA LYS A 51 -10.62 -25.73 -10.33
C LYS A 51 -11.12 -26.31 -9.00
N ILE A 52 -12.41 -26.64 -8.90
CA ILE A 52 -12.95 -27.36 -7.72
C ILE A 52 -12.30 -28.72 -7.60
N CYS A 53 -12.26 -29.50 -8.69
CA CYS A 53 -11.65 -30.83 -8.70
C CYS A 53 -10.18 -30.78 -8.27
N ALA A 54 -9.40 -29.85 -8.83
CA ALA A 54 -7.99 -29.64 -8.44
C ALA A 54 -7.81 -29.19 -6.98
N SER A 55 -8.83 -28.55 -6.39
CA SER A 55 -8.78 -28.08 -4.99
C SER A 55 -9.13 -29.14 -3.95
N GLN A 56 -9.51 -30.35 -4.38
CA GLN A 56 -9.85 -31.43 -3.47
C GLN A 56 -8.59 -31.89 -2.72
N ARG A 57 -8.60 -31.74 -1.40
CA ARG A 57 -7.50 -32.16 -0.52
C ARG A 57 -8.00 -32.67 0.82
N MET A 58 -7.14 -33.40 1.52
CA MET A 58 -7.43 -33.83 2.89
C MET A 58 -7.42 -32.64 3.84
N ARG A 59 -8.33 -32.65 4.81
CA ARG A 59 -8.42 -31.64 5.87
C ARG A 59 -7.23 -31.80 6.82
N ALA A 60 -6.58 -30.70 7.16
CA ALA A 60 -5.56 -30.67 8.20
C ALA A 60 -6.19 -30.83 9.60
N GLY A 61 -5.45 -31.49 10.52
CA GLY A 61 -5.85 -31.61 11.93
C GLY A 61 -6.88 -32.70 12.24
N LYS A 62 -7.48 -32.58 13.43
CA LYS A 62 -8.34 -33.61 14.06
C LYS A 62 -9.73 -33.76 13.41
N GLY A 63 -10.13 -32.83 12.54
CA GLY A 63 -11.41 -32.92 11.82
C GLY A 63 -11.52 -34.17 10.93
N LYS A 64 -10.39 -34.78 10.55
CA LYS A 64 -10.37 -36.07 9.87
C LYS A 64 -11.10 -37.13 10.70
N MET A 65 -10.79 -37.26 11.99
CA MET A 65 -11.41 -38.24 12.89
C MET A 65 -12.91 -38.01 13.14
N ARG A 66 -13.46 -36.85 12.77
CA ARG A 66 -14.87 -36.46 13.01
C ARG A 66 -15.70 -36.44 11.73
N ASN A 67 -15.48 -37.39 10.82
CA ASN A 67 -16.21 -37.48 9.54
C ASN A 67 -16.08 -36.26 8.61
N HIS A 68 -15.04 -35.42 8.79
CA HIS A 68 -14.78 -34.24 7.96
C HIS A 68 -13.43 -34.31 7.23
N HIS A 69 -13.13 -35.49 6.67
CA HIS A 69 -11.85 -35.84 6.06
C HIS A 69 -11.41 -34.96 4.88
N ARG A 70 -12.33 -34.54 4.00
CA ARG A 70 -12.00 -33.86 2.74
C ARG A 70 -12.53 -32.43 2.70
N ILE A 71 -11.78 -31.54 2.08
CA ILE A 71 -12.16 -30.15 1.80
C ILE A 71 -12.00 -29.85 0.31
N GLN A 72 -12.81 -28.92 -0.18
CA GLN A 72 -12.84 -28.50 -1.58
C GLN A 72 -13.52 -27.14 -1.70
N ARG A 73 -13.19 -26.38 -2.75
CA ARG A 73 -13.79 -25.07 -3.04
C ARG A 73 -15.29 -25.19 -3.35
N ARG A 74 -16.00 -24.06 -3.22
CA ARG A 74 -17.40 -23.94 -3.66
C ARG A 74 -17.42 -23.58 -5.13
N GLY A 75 -18.31 -24.22 -5.87
CA GLY A 75 -18.50 -23.97 -7.30
C GLY A 75 -19.60 -22.96 -7.61
N PRO A 76 -20.06 -22.95 -8.87
CA PRO A 76 -21.18 -22.13 -9.28
C PRO A 76 -22.45 -22.53 -8.52
N CYS A 77 -23.36 -21.57 -8.39
CA CYS A 77 -24.70 -21.78 -7.89
C CYS A 77 -25.68 -21.76 -9.05
N ILE A 78 -26.48 -22.81 -9.23
CA ILE A 78 -27.57 -22.81 -10.22
C ILE A 78 -28.85 -22.48 -9.47
N ILE A 79 -29.55 -21.46 -9.93
CA ILE A 79 -30.80 -20.98 -9.35
C ILE A 79 -31.91 -21.27 -10.35
N TYR A 80 -32.92 -22.02 -9.90
CA TYR A 80 -34.04 -22.50 -10.70
C TYR A 80 -35.37 -22.15 -10.03
N ASN A 81 -36.46 -22.21 -10.79
CA ASN A 81 -37.80 -21.97 -10.28
C ASN A 81 -38.45 -23.29 -9.83
N GLU A 82 -38.56 -24.26 -10.75
CA GLU A 82 -39.21 -25.54 -10.50
C GLU A 82 -38.23 -26.72 -10.64
N ASP A 83 -38.42 -27.77 -9.82
CA ASP A 83 -37.59 -28.97 -9.90
C ASP A 83 -38.24 -30.03 -10.77
N ASN A 84 -37.99 -29.96 -12.08
CA ASN A 84 -38.46 -30.95 -13.05
C ASN A 84 -37.42 -32.08 -13.32
N GLY A 85 -36.40 -32.18 -12.48
CA GLY A 85 -35.30 -33.15 -12.63
C GLY A 85 -33.91 -32.55 -12.42
N ILE A 86 -33.79 -31.21 -12.44
CA ILE A 86 -32.53 -30.48 -12.31
C ILE A 86 -31.73 -30.87 -11.06
N ASN A 87 -32.40 -31.15 -9.93
CA ASN A 87 -31.72 -31.62 -8.72
C ASN A 87 -31.00 -32.95 -8.95
N LYS A 88 -31.63 -33.88 -9.67
CA LYS A 88 -31.02 -35.17 -9.99
C LYS A 88 -29.87 -35.00 -10.98
N ALA A 89 -30.02 -34.15 -11.99
CA ALA A 89 -28.99 -33.87 -13.00
C ALA A 89 -27.69 -33.36 -12.38
N PHE A 90 -27.76 -32.28 -11.58
CA PHE A 90 -26.58 -31.57 -11.11
C PHE A 90 -26.04 -32.01 -9.75
N ARG A 91 -26.77 -32.79 -8.93
CA ARG A 91 -26.31 -33.22 -7.59
C ARG A 91 -24.99 -34.00 -7.58
N ASN A 92 -24.67 -34.73 -8.66
CA ASN A 92 -23.44 -35.53 -8.74
C ASN A 92 -22.23 -34.72 -9.20
N THR A 93 -22.43 -33.50 -9.70
CA THR A 93 -21.32 -32.64 -10.13
C THR A 93 -20.68 -32.00 -8.90
N PRO A 94 -19.34 -32.01 -8.78
CA PRO A 94 -18.67 -31.59 -7.54
C PRO A 94 -18.95 -30.13 -7.23
N ARG A 95 -19.54 -29.90 -6.04
CA ARG A 95 -19.73 -28.59 -5.40
C ARG A 95 -20.48 -27.54 -6.22
N ILE A 96 -21.29 -27.97 -7.18
CA ILE A 96 -22.42 -27.16 -7.64
C ILE A 96 -23.45 -27.11 -6.52
N THR A 97 -23.98 -25.93 -6.24
CA THR A 97 -25.12 -25.80 -5.32
C THR A 97 -26.35 -25.43 -6.11
N LEU A 98 -27.44 -26.10 -5.78
CA LEU A 98 -28.75 -25.84 -6.35
C LEU A 98 -29.56 -25.03 -5.34
N LEU A 99 -30.23 -23.99 -5.82
CA LEU A 99 -31.09 -23.10 -5.05
C LEU A 99 -32.39 -22.90 -5.81
N ASN A 100 -33.50 -22.94 -5.07
CA ASN A 100 -34.79 -22.50 -5.60
C ASN A 100 -34.90 -20.98 -5.40
N VAL A 101 -35.39 -20.26 -6.40
CA VAL A 101 -35.57 -18.80 -6.37
C VAL A 101 -36.49 -18.32 -5.24
N SER A 102 -37.54 -19.08 -4.90
CA SER A 102 -38.45 -18.74 -3.80
C SER A 102 -37.80 -18.97 -2.42
N LYS A 103 -36.75 -19.80 -2.36
CA LYS A 103 -36.08 -20.22 -1.11
C LYS A 103 -34.57 -19.94 -1.19
N LEU A 104 -34.22 -18.69 -1.47
CA LEU A 104 -32.83 -18.24 -1.47
C LEU A 104 -32.22 -18.30 -0.07
N ASN A 105 -30.96 -18.71 0.02
CA ASN A 105 -30.25 -18.86 1.28
C ASN A 105 -28.91 -18.10 1.25
N VAL A 106 -28.74 -17.17 2.18
CA VAL A 106 -27.54 -16.34 2.33
C VAL A 106 -26.28 -17.17 2.57
N LEU A 107 -26.36 -18.27 3.33
CA LEU A 107 -25.21 -19.15 3.61
C LEU A 107 -24.67 -19.81 2.33
N LYS A 108 -25.53 -20.01 1.34
CA LYS A 108 -25.18 -20.57 0.03
C LYS A 108 -24.79 -19.47 -0.95
N LEU A 109 -25.44 -18.32 -0.96
CA LEU A 109 -25.10 -17.20 -1.85
C LEU A 109 -23.78 -16.51 -1.47
N ALA A 110 -23.51 -16.32 -0.19
CA ALA A 110 -22.30 -15.70 0.35
C ALA A 110 -21.53 -16.67 1.28
N PRO A 111 -20.94 -17.75 0.73
CA PRO A 111 -20.25 -18.74 1.55
C PRO A 111 -19.04 -18.13 2.25
N GLY A 112 -18.97 -18.27 3.58
CA GLY A 112 -17.93 -17.67 4.42
C GLY A 112 -18.06 -16.16 4.57
N GLY A 113 -19.25 -15.58 4.35
CA GLY A 113 -19.52 -14.16 4.56
C GLY A 113 -19.08 -13.23 3.43
N HIS A 114 -18.31 -13.71 2.43
CA HIS A 114 -17.97 -12.88 1.27
C HIS A 114 -18.98 -13.04 0.12
N VAL A 115 -19.47 -11.90 -0.37
CA VAL A 115 -20.37 -11.74 -1.52
C VAL A 115 -19.69 -12.08 -2.86
N GLY A 116 -20.49 -12.13 -3.94
CA GLY A 116 -19.96 -12.30 -5.30
C GLY A 116 -19.67 -13.76 -5.69
N ARG A 117 -20.54 -14.69 -5.29
CA ARG A 117 -20.51 -16.07 -5.79
C ARG A 117 -21.05 -16.14 -7.21
N PHE A 118 -20.44 -16.94 -8.08
CA PHE A 118 -20.90 -17.11 -9.45
C PHE A 118 -22.24 -17.85 -9.47
N CYS A 119 -23.27 -17.20 -10.02
CA CYS A 119 -24.64 -17.71 -10.11
C CYS A 119 -25.05 -17.85 -11.58
N ILE A 120 -25.74 -18.95 -11.88
CA ILE A 120 -26.34 -19.27 -13.17
C ILE A 120 -27.85 -19.34 -12.94
N TRP A 121 -28.61 -18.58 -13.71
CA TRP A 121 -30.06 -18.46 -13.58
C TRP A 121 -30.77 -19.18 -14.71
N THR A 122 -31.91 -19.79 -14.42
CA THR A 122 -32.91 -20.11 -15.45
C THR A 122 -33.74 -18.87 -15.74
N GLU A 123 -34.33 -18.81 -16.93
CA GLU A 123 -35.14 -17.68 -17.40
C GLU A 123 -36.31 -17.40 -16.46
N SER A 124 -37.11 -18.42 -16.16
CA SER A 124 -38.23 -18.34 -15.21
C SER A 124 -37.79 -17.89 -13.82
N ALA A 125 -36.64 -18.39 -13.33
CA ALA A 125 -36.10 -17.97 -12.04
C ALA A 125 -35.66 -16.50 -12.05
N PHE A 126 -35.13 -16.02 -13.18
CA PHE A 126 -34.70 -14.63 -13.30
C PHE A 126 -35.89 -13.68 -13.34
N CYS A 127 -36.93 -14.00 -14.12
CA CYS A 127 -38.17 -13.21 -14.19
C CYS A 127 -38.89 -13.14 -12.83
N LYS A 128 -38.94 -14.26 -12.09
CA LYS A 128 -39.61 -14.34 -10.79
C LYS A 128 -38.96 -13.49 -9.68
N LEU A 129 -37.74 -12.98 -9.89
CA LEU A 129 -37.12 -12.05 -8.93
C LEU A 129 -37.90 -10.74 -8.82
N ASP A 130 -38.47 -10.25 -9.92
CA ASP A 130 -39.25 -9.01 -9.92
C ASP A 130 -40.53 -9.18 -9.10
N ASP A 131 -41.19 -10.33 -9.18
CA ASP A 131 -42.36 -10.63 -8.33
C ASP A 131 -41.98 -10.85 -6.85
N LEU A 132 -40.79 -11.42 -6.58
CA LEU A 132 -40.31 -11.73 -5.24
C LEU A 132 -39.80 -10.53 -4.45
N TYR A 133 -39.23 -9.53 -5.12
CA TYR A 133 -38.57 -8.39 -4.49
C TYR A 133 -39.13 -7.04 -4.93
N GLY A 134 -39.80 -6.97 -6.07
CA GLY A 134 -40.34 -5.73 -6.64
C GLY A 134 -39.28 -4.82 -7.22
N THR A 135 -39.71 -3.60 -7.56
CA THR A 135 -38.86 -2.46 -7.91
C THR A 135 -39.02 -1.37 -6.85
N TRP A 136 -38.22 -0.31 -6.88
CA TRP A 136 -38.40 0.80 -5.92
C TRP A 136 -39.79 1.46 -6.03
N HIS A 137 -40.44 1.39 -7.20
CA HIS A 137 -41.77 1.96 -7.44
C HIS A 137 -42.91 0.98 -7.16
N LYS A 138 -42.67 -0.33 -7.30
CA LYS A 138 -43.68 -1.38 -7.13
C LYS A 138 -43.23 -2.36 -6.06
N ALA A 139 -43.98 -2.43 -4.96
CA ALA A 139 -43.72 -3.37 -3.87
C ALA A 139 -43.77 -4.84 -4.33
N ALA A 140 -43.16 -5.73 -3.56
CA ALA A 140 -43.11 -7.15 -3.89
C ALA A 140 -44.51 -7.79 -3.87
N SER A 141 -44.82 -8.59 -4.89
CA SER A 141 -46.10 -9.31 -4.99
C SER A 141 -46.14 -10.53 -4.05
N LEU A 142 -45.01 -11.24 -3.92
CA LEU A 142 -44.94 -12.52 -3.21
C LEU A 142 -44.51 -12.39 -1.73
N LYS A 143 -44.18 -11.17 -1.27
CA LYS A 143 -43.78 -10.89 0.12
C LYS A 143 -44.61 -9.76 0.69
N SER A 144 -45.33 -10.04 1.77
CA SER A 144 -46.09 -9.02 2.47
C SER A 144 -45.18 -7.96 3.08
N ASN A 145 -45.59 -6.70 2.94
CA ASN A 145 -44.93 -5.52 3.54
C ASN A 145 -43.43 -5.42 3.24
N TYR A 146 -42.99 -5.87 2.06
CA TYR A 146 -41.60 -5.80 1.64
C TYR A 146 -41.41 -4.88 0.43
N ASN A 147 -40.41 -4.01 0.50
CA ASN A 147 -39.91 -3.22 -0.63
C ASN A 147 -38.37 -3.20 -0.60
N LEU A 148 -37.76 -2.82 -1.72
CA LEU A 148 -36.32 -2.69 -1.85
C LEU A 148 -35.77 -1.60 -0.91
N PRO A 149 -34.58 -1.83 -0.31
CA PRO A 149 -33.93 -0.82 0.51
C PRO A 149 -33.54 0.41 -0.33
N MET A 150 -33.67 1.59 0.27
CA MET A 150 -33.20 2.83 -0.34
C MET A 150 -31.67 2.91 -0.30
N HIS A 151 -31.07 3.34 -1.41
CA HIS A 151 -29.64 3.62 -1.46
C HIS A 151 -29.33 4.87 -0.61
N LYS A 152 -28.23 4.85 0.14
CA LYS A 152 -27.77 6.04 0.90
C LYS A 152 -27.16 7.10 -0.02
N MET A 153 -26.60 6.67 -1.15
CA MET A 153 -25.94 7.51 -2.15
C MET A 153 -26.35 7.02 -3.53
N LEU A 154 -26.92 7.90 -4.36
CA LEU A 154 -27.37 7.60 -5.72
C LEU A 154 -26.20 7.20 -6.63
N ASN A 155 -25.22 8.11 -6.75
CA ASN A 155 -24.02 7.91 -7.56
C ASN A 155 -22.84 7.57 -6.66
N THR A 156 -22.32 6.34 -6.75
CA THR A 156 -21.18 5.87 -5.94
C THR A 156 -19.82 6.09 -6.61
N ASP A 157 -19.77 6.61 -7.84
CA ASP A 157 -18.52 6.92 -8.53
C ASP A 157 -17.92 8.24 -8.01
N LEU A 158 -17.16 8.10 -6.92
CA LEU A 158 -16.45 9.21 -6.31
C LEU A 158 -15.41 9.85 -7.24
N SER A 159 -14.79 9.09 -8.13
CA SER A 159 -13.79 9.64 -9.07
C SER A 159 -14.48 10.62 -10.02
N ARG A 160 -15.64 10.24 -10.57
CA ARG A 160 -16.43 11.13 -11.42
C ARG A 160 -16.94 12.35 -10.67
N ILE A 161 -17.49 12.16 -9.47
CA ILE A 161 -18.00 13.26 -8.64
C ILE A 161 -16.87 14.24 -8.33
N LEU A 162 -15.73 13.76 -7.80
CA LEU A 162 -14.62 14.63 -7.43
C LEU A 162 -14.02 15.37 -8.63
N LYS A 163 -14.00 14.78 -9.82
CA LYS A 163 -13.49 15.42 -11.05
C LYS A 163 -14.53 16.27 -11.78
N SER A 164 -15.74 16.39 -11.25
CA SER A 164 -16.79 17.20 -11.86
C SER A 164 -16.41 18.69 -11.88
N PRO A 165 -16.71 19.43 -12.97
CA PRO A 165 -16.32 20.83 -13.10
C PRO A 165 -17.03 21.74 -12.08
N GLU A 166 -18.19 21.33 -11.57
CA GLU A 166 -18.92 22.04 -10.51
C GLU A 166 -18.12 22.04 -9.22
N ILE A 167 -17.59 20.88 -8.82
CA ILE A 167 -16.75 20.77 -7.62
C ILE A 167 -15.39 21.42 -7.86
N GLN A 168 -14.74 21.13 -8.99
CA GLN A 168 -13.40 21.65 -9.28
C GLN A 168 -13.34 23.17 -9.37
N ARG A 169 -14.41 23.84 -9.84
CA ARG A 169 -14.51 25.31 -9.86
C ARG A 169 -14.53 25.94 -8.46
N ALA A 170 -15.07 25.23 -7.47
CA ALA A 170 -15.17 25.71 -6.10
C ALA A 170 -13.91 25.39 -5.26
N LEU A 171 -13.02 24.52 -5.73
CA LEU A 171 -11.84 24.09 -5.00
C LEU A 171 -10.63 25.00 -5.27
N GLY A 172 -9.87 25.27 -4.21
CA GLY A 172 -8.56 25.92 -4.32
C GLY A 172 -7.46 24.98 -4.81
N ALA A 173 -6.32 25.54 -5.22
CA ALA A 173 -5.16 24.76 -5.65
C ALA A 173 -4.61 23.86 -4.52
N PRO A 174 -4.24 22.60 -4.80
CA PRO A 174 -3.83 21.66 -3.76
C PRO A 174 -2.42 21.95 -3.22
N CYS A 175 -2.29 22.12 -1.90
CA CYS A 175 -1.02 22.28 -1.20
C CYS A 175 -0.30 20.93 -0.98
N LYS A 176 0.42 20.44 -2.00
CA LYS A 176 1.12 19.14 -1.92
C LYS A 176 2.53 19.21 -1.30
N LYS A 177 2.95 20.38 -0.81
CA LYS A 177 4.29 20.58 -0.25
C LYS A 177 4.37 20.08 1.20
N ILE A 178 5.14 19.01 1.40
CA ILE A 178 5.39 18.45 2.73
C ILE A 178 6.50 19.24 3.43
N HIS A 179 6.15 19.99 4.48
CA HIS A 179 7.11 20.70 5.32
C HIS A 179 7.62 19.76 6.41
N ARG A 180 8.85 19.26 6.26
CA ARG A 180 9.51 18.45 7.28
C ARG A 180 10.16 19.32 8.34
N ARG A 181 10.26 18.80 9.56
CA ARG A 181 11.00 19.45 10.64
C ARG A 181 12.44 19.72 10.19
N VAL A 182 12.80 21.00 10.14
CA VAL A 182 14.17 21.42 9.85
C VAL A 182 14.99 21.28 11.12
N LEU A 183 16.11 20.53 11.06
CA LEU A 183 17.03 20.44 12.18
C LEU A 183 17.62 21.83 12.49
N LYS A 184 17.40 22.31 13.71
CA LYS A 184 17.98 23.58 14.18
C LYS A 184 19.48 23.42 14.35
N LYS A 185 20.25 23.91 13.39
CA LYS A 185 21.70 24.01 13.48
C LYS A 185 22.08 25.22 14.32
N ASN A 186 23.12 25.10 15.15
CA ASN A 186 23.60 26.20 15.98
C ASN A 186 24.32 27.27 15.10
N PRO A 187 23.86 28.53 15.05
CA PRO A 187 24.45 29.57 14.21
C PRO A 187 25.85 30.00 14.67
N LEU A 188 26.15 29.94 15.97
CA LEU A 188 27.47 30.29 16.51
C LEU A 188 28.54 29.29 16.06
N LYS A 189 28.15 28.05 15.77
CA LYS A 189 29.04 26.99 15.27
C LYS A 189 28.99 26.84 13.75
N ASN A 190 27.93 27.32 13.08
CA ASN A 190 27.74 27.16 11.64
C ASN A 190 27.54 28.52 10.96
N LEU A 191 28.62 29.01 10.31
CA LEU A 191 28.64 30.32 9.66
C LEU A 191 27.52 30.51 8.65
N ARG A 192 27.20 29.51 7.81
CA ARG A 192 26.14 29.65 6.79
C ARG A 192 24.75 29.85 7.41
N ILE A 193 24.49 29.24 8.57
CA ILE A 193 23.25 29.43 9.30
C ILE A 193 23.23 30.81 9.97
N MET A 194 24.37 31.27 10.51
CA MET A 194 24.51 32.64 10.99
C MET A 194 24.23 33.64 9.88
N LEU A 195 24.79 33.46 8.68
CA LEU A 195 24.59 34.35 7.55
C LEU A 195 23.16 34.33 7.01
N LYS A 196 22.50 33.16 7.03
CA LYS A 196 21.09 33.05 6.66
C LYS A 196 20.18 33.83 7.62
N LEU A 197 20.55 33.92 8.89
CA LEU A 197 19.78 34.63 9.92
C LEU A 197 20.18 36.11 10.02
N ASN A 198 21.47 36.41 9.90
CA ASN A 198 22.06 37.74 9.99
C ASN A 198 23.20 37.88 8.94
N PRO A 199 22.93 38.51 7.78
CA PRO A 199 23.94 38.69 6.74
C PRO A 199 25.09 39.62 7.17
N TYR A 200 24.84 40.58 8.07
CA TYR A 200 25.85 41.54 8.55
C TYR A 200 26.98 40.87 9.34
N ALA A 201 26.74 39.68 9.90
CA ALA A 201 27.75 38.90 10.61
C ALA A 201 28.99 38.60 9.75
N LYS A 202 28.85 38.55 8.40
CA LYS A 202 29.98 38.38 7.48
C LYS A 202 30.94 39.56 7.56
N THR A 203 30.41 40.77 7.40
CA THR A 203 31.18 42.02 7.40
C THR A 203 31.83 42.24 8.76
N MET A 204 31.07 42.03 9.84
CA MET A 204 31.58 42.15 11.20
C MET A 204 32.76 41.18 11.46
N HIS A 205 32.63 39.91 11.04
CA HIS A 205 33.68 38.92 11.21
C HIS A 205 34.93 39.25 10.38
N GLN A 206 34.75 39.67 9.13
CA GLN A 206 35.85 40.10 8.25
C GLN A 206 36.61 41.30 8.85
N ASN A 207 35.89 42.34 9.27
CA ASN A 207 36.50 43.52 9.89
C ASN A 207 37.27 43.16 11.15
N THR A 208 36.73 42.23 11.95
CA THR A 208 37.38 41.75 13.17
C THR A 208 38.68 40.97 12.86
N ILE A 209 38.66 40.09 11.86
CA ILE A 209 39.86 39.36 11.41
C ILE A 209 40.94 40.33 10.92
N LEU A 210 40.57 41.29 10.06
CA LEU A 210 41.51 42.29 9.54
C LEU A 210 42.11 43.12 10.67
N HIS A 211 41.29 43.55 11.63
CA HIS A 211 41.74 44.31 12.79
C HIS A 211 42.69 43.49 13.68
N GLN A 212 42.38 42.21 13.94
CA GLN A 212 43.24 41.32 14.74
C GLN A 212 44.58 41.02 14.05
N ALA A 213 44.56 40.74 12.75
CA ALA A 213 45.78 40.51 11.97
C ALA A 213 46.70 41.74 11.97
N LYS A 214 46.11 42.94 11.83
CA LYS A 214 46.83 44.22 11.94
C LYS A 214 47.50 44.37 13.31
N ASN A 215 46.76 44.09 14.39
CA ASN A 215 47.29 44.21 15.75
C ASN A 215 48.38 43.18 16.06
N HIS A 216 48.22 41.93 15.61
CA HIS A 216 49.24 40.90 15.78
C HIS A 216 50.53 41.26 15.03
N LYS A 217 50.42 41.75 13.79
CA LYS A 217 51.57 42.24 13.02
C LYS A 217 52.31 43.34 13.78
N LEU A 218 51.60 44.35 14.27
CA LEU A 218 52.20 45.41 15.11
C LEU A 218 52.88 44.86 16.37
N GLN A 219 52.30 43.85 17.02
CA GLN A 219 52.90 43.23 18.20
C GLN A 219 54.18 42.46 17.88
N VAL A 220 54.18 41.69 16.79
CA VAL A 220 55.37 40.96 16.31
C VAL A 220 56.47 41.95 15.90
N ASP A 221 56.12 43.00 15.17
CA ASP A 221 57.08 44.04 14.75
C ASP A 221 57.69 44.76 15.98
N ARG A 222 56.87 45.08 16.99
CA ARG A 222 57.35 45.64 18.27
C ARG A 222 58.23 44.66 19.04
N ALA A 223 57.86 43.38 19.10
CA ALA A 223 58.67 42.36 19.76
C ALA A 223 60.00 42.13 19.03
N ALA A 224 60.01 42.15 17.69
CA ALA A 224 61.21 42.05 16.87
C ALA A 224 62.12 43.28 17.02
N ALA A 225 61.54 44.49 17.06
CA ALA A 225 62.29 45.72 17.35
C ALA A 225 62.89 45.71 18.76
N ALA A 226 62.15 45.24 19.77
CA ALA A 226 62.65 45.09 21.13
C ALA A 226 63.76 44.03 21.27
N LEU A 227 63.70 42.94 20.49
CA LEU A 227 64.76 41.94 20.43
C LEU A 227 66.01 42.47 19.71
N LYS A 228 65.85 43.26 18.63
CA LYS A 228 66.97 43.94 17.96
C LYS A 228 67.66 44.94 18.90
N ALA A 229 66.89 45.77 19.61
CA ALA A 229 67.43 46.69 20.61
C ALA A 229 68.20 45.97 21.74
N LYS A 230 67.81 44.74 22.12
CA LYS A 230 68.53 43.93 23.10
C LYS A 230 69.77 43.21 22.53
N SER A 231 69.79 42.87 21.25
CA SER A 231 71.01 42.35 20.61
C SER A 231 72.06 43.43 20.38
N ASP A 232 71.64 44.69 20.22
CA ASP A 232 72.53 45.85 20.14
C ASP A 232 73.15 46.20 21.51
N GLU A 233 72.63 45.66 22.62
CA GLU A 233 73.14 45.83 23.99
C GLU A 233 74.06 44.69 24.50
N GLN A 234 74.49 43.74 23.66
CA GLN A 234 75.50 42.75 24.08
C GLN A 234 76.93 43.33 24.03
N GLY A 235 77.26 44.05 25.10
CA GLY A 235 78.60 44.34 25.58
C GLY A 235 78.64 44.38 27.12
N VAL A 236 79.11 43.27 27.73
CA VAL A 236 79.65 43.12 29.11
C VAL A 236 78.65 42.74 30.25
N PRO A 237 79.01 41.84 31.20
CA PRO A 237 78.06 40.95 31.89
C PRO A 237 77.79 41.27 33.38
N GLY A 238 76.68 40.72 33.89
CA GLY A 238 76.62 40.15 35.24
C GLY A 238 75.68 40.81 36.25
N LYS A 239 74.61 40.09 36.62
CA LYS A 239 74.24 39.61 37.97
C LYS A 239 72.72 39.41 38.10
N LYS A 240 72.31 38.18 38.46
CA LYS A 240 71.01 37.87 39.08
C LYS A 240 71.09 38.23 40.57
N PRO A 241 70.02 38.74 41.19
CA PRO A 241 69.03 37.91 41.93
C PRO A 241 67.59 38.50 41.82
N VAL A 242 66.47 38.00 42.35
CA VAL A 242 66.05 36.81 43.10
C VAL A 242 64.52 36.62 42.93
N VAL A 243 64.11 35.38 43.18
CA VAL A 243 62.77 34.79 43.30
C VAL A 243 61.72 35.65 44.05
N GLY A 244 60.51 35.74 43.46
CA GLY A 244 59.25 36.01 44.15
C GLY A 244 58.19 34.96 43.81
N LYS A 245 57.96 33.99 44.71
CA LYS A 245 56.90 32.98 44.64
C LYS A 245 55.56 33.57 45.11
N LYS A 246 54.49 33.38 44.33
CA LYS A 246 53.07 33.13 44.70
C LYS A 246 52.24 33.19 43.39
N GLY A 247 51.42 32.24 42.96
CA GLY A 247 51.03 30.92 43.44
C GLY A 247 50.20 30.21 42.34
N LYS A 248 50.45 28.91 42.18
CA LYS A 248 49.52 27.81 41.80
C LYS A 248 48.26 28.14 40.94
N LYS A 249 48.18 27.53 39.76
CA LYS A 249 47.28 26.38 39.54
C LYS A 249 47.67 25.57 38.29
N VAL A 250 47.91 24.30 38.54
CA VAL A 250 48.18 23.21 37.60
C VAL A 250 46.86 22.77 36.97
N VAL A 251 46.78 22.69 35.64
CA VAL A 251 45.91 21.72 34.95
C VAL A 251 46.66 21.19 33.74
N GLY A 252 46.82 19.86 33.73
CA GLY A 252 47.72 19.12 32.87
C GLY A 252 47.31 19.07 31.40
N VAL A 253 48.34 19.10 30.56
CA VAL A 253 48.30 18.73 29.15
C VAL A 253 48.14 17.21 29.06
N LYS A 254 46.98 16.74 28.57
CA LYS A 254 46.83 15.36 28.09
C LYS A 254 46.90 15.37 26.56
N LYS A 255 48.05 14.90 26.07
CA LYS A 255 48.39 14.47 24.70
C LYS A 255 47.15 13.98 23.91
N GLN A 256 46.85 14.62 22.78
CA GLN A 256 46.06 14.00 21.71
C GLN A 256 47.00 13.23 20.77
N LYS A 257 46.70 11.93 20.60
CA LYS A 257 47.31 11.02 19.62
C LYS A 257 46.90 11.46 18.20
N LYS A 258 47.85 11.41 17.26
CA LYS A 258 47.60 11.47 15.81
C LYS A 258 46.72 10.28 15.38
N PRO A 259 45.76 10.42 14.45
CA PRO A 259 45.19 9.29 13.76
C PRO A 259 46.04 8.92 12.53
N VAL A 260 46.13 7.60 12.35
CA VAL A 260 46.80 6.85 11.30
C VAL A 260 46.10 7.07 9.96
N VAL A 261 46.91 7.14 8.90
CA VAL A 261 46.48 7.11 7.49
C VAL A 261 46.20 5.66 7.12
N GLU A 262 44.94 5.33 6.82
CA GLU A 262 44.57 4.12 6.09
C GLU A 262 43.78 4.50 4.84
N LYS A 263 44.23 3.92 3.72
CA LYS A 263 43.74 4.10 2.35
C LYS A 263 42.45 3.30 2.16
N GLU A 264 41.42 3.93 1.59
CA GLU A 264 40.35 3.21 0.89
C GLU A 264 40.11 3.78 -0.52
N LYS A 265 40.50 2.93 -1.48
CA LYS A 265 39.87 2.55 -2.76
C LYS A 265 39.07 3.57 -3.58
N ALA A 266 39.54 3.73 -4.81
CA ALA A 266 38.88 4.34 -5.95
C ALA A 266 37.52 3.70 -6.31
N ALA A 267 36.54 4.53 -6.65
CA ALA A 267 35.31 4.12 -7.31
C ALA A 267 35.04 5.01 -8.55
N ALA A 268 34.95 4.30 -9.67
CA ALA A 268 34.70 4.69 -11.06
C ALA A 268 33.72 5.86 -11.32
N THR A 269 34.16 6.76 -12.19
CA THR A 269 33.36 7.70 -12.98
C THR A 269 32.50 6.99 -14.03
N LYS A 270 31.17 7.22 -14.01
CA LYS A 270 30.25 6.93 -15.14
C LYS A 270 30.02 8.19 -15.96
N LYS A 271 30.23 8.08 -17.29
CA LYS A 271 29.96 9.08 -18.34
C LYS A 271 28.47 9.46 -18.44
N PRO A 272 28.14 10.66 -18.96
CA PRO A 272 26.77 11.00 -19.38
C PRO A 272 26.47 10.44 -20.79
N ALA A 273 25.22 10.02 -20.99
CA ALA A 273 24.71 9.56 -22.28
C ALA A 273 24.30 10.77 -23.14
N ALA A 274 24.67 10.71 -24.43
CA ALA A 274 24.29 11.66 -25.46
C ALA A 274 22.99 11.23 -26.14
N GLU A 275 22.19 12.23 -26.49
CA GLU A 275 21.00 12.16 -27.33
C GLU A 275 21.30 11.57 -28.73
N LYS A 276 20.44 10.67 -29.18
CA LYS A 276 19.80 10.62 -30.50
C LYS A 276 18.48 9.87 -30.38
#